data_AF-A0A1F3PV99-F1
#
_entry.id   AF-A0A1F3PV99-F1
#
_cell.length_a   1.000
_cell.length_b   1.000
_cell.length_c   1.000
_cell.angle_alpha   90.00
_cell.angle_beta   90.00
_cell.angle_gamma   90.00
#
_symmetry.space_group_name_H-M   'P 1'
#
loop_
_entity.id
_entity.type
_entity.pdbx_description
1 polymer ?
#
loop_
_entity_poly.entity_id
_entity_poly.type
_entity_poly.pdbx_seq_one_letter_code
_entity_poly.pdbx_strand_id
1 'polypeptide(L)'
;MKNILPFFLFLVLFQTTCLSQKFDFKKDKYWLNFGAGNYCSVYSTGGIEWNADVNIVLDSTLYKIKYFQTLKFDLFGPLPHERTYNVEFMAGKGFSGKFAQVYFCAGLGIVYGIIRGKLLYVDPFPGFFEDPKHYERKTFVSPSIPVEIDITLKPVMVLGITGTLYGNLNFKRPMCGVGLKIGIGNLVK
;
A
#
# COMPACT_ATOMS: atom_id res chain seq x y z
N MET A 1 -31.64 -0.04 -10.74
CA MET A 1 -30.48 0.38 -11.58
C MET A 1 -30.45 1.91 -11.72
N LYS A 2 -30.18 2.69 -10.66
CA LYS A 2 -30.24 4.17 -10.69
C LYS A 2 -28.89 4.90 -10.48
N ASN A 3 -27.77 4.20 -10.33
CA ASN A 3 -26.47 4.80 -9.97
C ASN A 3 -25.34 4.50 -10.99
N ILE A 4 -25.65 4.38 -12.29
CA ILE A 4 -24.63 4.13 -13.32
C ILE A 4 -24.06 5.46 -13.88
N LEU A 5 -24.81 6.55 -13.75
CA LEU A 5 -24.45 7.87 -14.27
C LEU A 5 -23.14 8.47 -13.69
N PRO A 6 -22.86 8.40 -12.38
CA PRO A 6 -21.60 8.94 -11.85
C PRO A 6 -20.37 8.12 -12.27
N PHE A 7 -20.53 6.81 -12.51
CA PHE A 7 -19.45 5.95 -12.98
C PHE A 7 -19.07 6.25 -14.44
N PHE A 8 -20.06 6.54 -15.27
CA PHE A 8 -19.83 6.99 -16.66
C PHE A 8 -19.19 8.38 -16.72
N LEU A 9 -19.58 9.31 -15.84
CA LEU A 9 -18.95 10.64 -15.77
C LEU A 9 -17.48 10.55 -15.34
N PHE A 10 -17.16 9.64 -14.43
CA PHE A 10 -15.78 9.34 -14.02
C PHE A 10 -14.95 8.80 -15.20
N LEU A 11 -15.51 7.89 -16.01
CA LEU A 11 -14.84 7.35 -17.19
C LEU A 11 -14.63 8.38 -18.31
N VAL A 12 -15.57 9.31 -18.50
CA VAL A 12 -15.47 10.37 -19.52
C VAL A 12 -14.41 11.42 -19.15
N LEU A 13 -14.21 11.70 -17.85
CA LEU A 13 -13.09 12.55 -17.39
C LEU A 13 -11.71 11.89 -17.56
N PHE A 14 -11.67 10.57 -17.76
CA PHE A 14 -10.45 9.80 -18.05
C PHE A 14 -10.21 9.54 -19.55
N GLN A 15 -10.91 10.24 -20.46
CA GLN A 15 -10.60 10.20 -21.90
C GLN A 15 -9.23 10.83 -22.20
N THR A 16 -8.20 10.00 -22.04
CA THR A 16 -7.07 9.78 -22.94
C THR A 16 -6.75 10.90 -23.91
N THR A 17 -6.18 11.99 -23.40
CA THR A 17 -5.05 12.58 -24.10
C THR A 17 -3.89 11.61 -23.94
N CYS A 18 -3.78 10.65 -24.86
CA CYS A 18 -2.58 9.83 -25.01
C CYS A 18 -1.49 10.72 -25.62
N LEU A 19 -1.08 11.75 -24.88
CA LEU A 19 0.11 12.52 -25.19
C LEU A 19 1.26 11.57 -24.90
N SER A 20 2.03 11.26 -25.94
CA SER A 20 3.29 10.52 -25.83
C SER A 20 4.19 11.23 -24.81
N GLN A 21 4.13 10.83 -23.55
CA GLN A 21 4.99 11.35 -22.50
C GLN A 21 6.38 10.76 -22.70
N LYS A 22 7.36 11.61 -23.01
CA LYS A 22 8.76 11.21 -23.12
C LYS A 22 9.41 11.36 -21.75
N PHE A 23 9.79 10.23 -21.17
CA PHE A 23 10.58 10.21 -19.95
C PHE A 23 12.01 10.71 -20.23
N ASP A 24 12.45 11.71 -19.47
CA ASP A 24 13.80 12.27 -19.52
C ASP A 24 14.44 12.15 -18.13
N PHE A 25 15.31 11.16 -17.97
CA PHE A 25 16.05 10.91 -16.71
C PHE A 25 16.81 12.13 -16.17
N LYS A 26 17.11 13.14 -17.00
CA LYS A 26 17.78 14.37 -16.57
C LYS A 26 16.82 15.40 -15.99
N LYS A 27 15.54 15.34 -16.33
CA LYS A 27 14.53 16.35 -15.97
C LYS A 27 13.47 15.81 -15.01
N ASP A 28 13.13 14.54 -15.14
CA ASP A 28 12.03 13.94 -14.41
C ASP A 28 12.50 13.44 -13.04
N LYS A 29 11.59 13.55 -12.07
CA LYS A 29 11.83 13.09 -10.71
C LYS A 29 11.49 11.61 -10.62
N TYR A 30 12.36 10.85 -9.98
CA TYR A 30 12.15 9.43 -9.75
C TYR A 30 12.86 9.00 -8.48
N TRP A 31 12.28 8.08 -7.73
CA TRP A 31 12.91 7.54 -6.53
C TRP A 31 12.35 6.18 -6.15
N LEU A 32 13.16 5.43 -5.40
CA LEU A 32 12.80 4.17 -4.78
C LEU A 32 12.61 4.39 -3.29
N ASN A 33 11.47 3.97 -2.75
CA ASN A 33 11.18 4.00 -1.33
C ASN A 33 11.27 2.60 -0.73
N PHE A 34 11.77 2.53 0.50
CA PHE A 34 11.66 1.36 1.37
C PHE A 34 11.18 1.80 2.74
N GLY A 35 10.21 1.10 3.31
CA GLY A 35 9.60 1.52 4.56
C GLY A 35 8.98 0.41 5.37
N ALA A 36 8.61 0.79 6.59
CA ALA A 36 7.88 -0.03 7.51
C ALA A 36 6.83 0.82 8.24
N GLY A 37 5.83 0.16 8.78
CA GLY A 37 4.71 0.84 9.40
C GLY A 37 3.82 -0.09 10.19
N ASN A 38 2.67 0.43 10.58
CA ASN A 38 1.62 -0.36 11.18
C ASN A 38 0.35 -0.28 10.32
N TYR A 39 -0.44 -1.34 10.40
CA TYR A 39 -1.75 -1.39 9.77
C TYR A 39 -2.81 -1.76 10.80
N CYS A 40 -4.05 -1.40 10.50
CA CYS A 40 -5.26 -1.84 11.14
C CYS A 40 -6.18 -2.44 10.06
N SER A 41 -7.00 -3.41 10.42
CA SER A 41 -7.99 -4.01 9.54
C SER A 41 -9.33 -4.08 10.23
N VAL A 42 -10.42 -3.98 9.46
CA VAL A 42 -11.79 -4.10 9.97
C VAL A 42 -12.04 -5.44 10.66
N TYR A 43 -11.35 -6.51 10.21
CA TYR A 43 -11.62 -7.88 10.65
C TYR A 43 -10.53 -8.49 11.55
N SER A 44 -9.45 -7.77 11.86
CA SER A 44 -8.33 -8.34 12.61
C SER A 44 -7.56 -7.25 13.35
N THR A 45 -6.96 -7.62 14.48
CA THR A 45 -6.05 -6.75 15.22
C THR A 45 -4.88 -6.34 14.32
N GLY A 46 -4.41 -5.11 14.50
CA GLY A 46 -3.37 -4.51 13.68
C GLY A 46 -2.06 -5.31 13.65
N GLY A 47 -1.12 -4.85 12.84
CA GLY A 47 0.17 -5.51 12.71
C GLY A 47 1.23 -4.61 12.12
N ILE A 48 2.35 -5.21 11.74
CA ILE A 48 3.48 -4.53 11.11
C ILE A 48 3.35 -4.69 9.59
N GLU A 49 3.74 -3.66 8.87
CA GLU A 49 3.91 -3.71 7.43
C GLU A 49 5.31 -3.36 6.98
N TRP A 50 5.67 -3.86 5.80
CA TRP A 50 6.89 -3.54 5.07
C TRP A 50 6.49 -3.16 3.65
N ASN A 51 7.06 -2.09 3.11
CA ASN A 51 6.74 -1.62 1.78
C ASN A 51 8.00 -1.24 0.99
N ALA A 52 7.90 -1.40 -0.33
CA ALA A 52 8.84 -0.88 -1.30
C ALA A 52 8.06 -0.30 -2.47
N ASP A 53 8.41 0.90 -2.93
CA ASP A 53 7.73 1.52 -4.06
C ASP A 53 8.65 2.29 -5.00
N VAL A 54 8.32 2.22 -6.29
CA VAL A 54 8.99 2.95 -7.37
C VAL A 54 8.09 4.11 -7.75
N ASN A 55 8.66 5.31 -7.78
CA ASN A 55 7.94 6.56 -8.00
C ASN A 55 8.53 7.30 -9.19
N ILE A 56 7.67 7.83 -10.05
CA ILE A 56 8.03 8.67 -11.20
C ILE A 56 7.07 9.85 -11.26
N VAL A 57 7.57 11.07 -11.41
CA VAL A 57 6.72 12.26 -11.58
C VAL A 57 6.83 12.79 -13.00
N LEU A 58 5.71 12.79 -13.72
CA LEU A 58 5.55 13.36 -15.06
C LEU A 58 4.45 14.41 -15.03
N ASP A 59 4.70 15.63 -15.51
CA ASP A 59 3.71 16.71 -15.60
C ASP A 59 2.92 16.94 -14.28
N SER A 60 3.63 16.95 -13.15
CA SER A 60 3.06 17.06 -11.79
C SER A 60 2.14 15.90 -11.36
N THR A 61 2.10 14.81 -12.12
CA THR A 61 1.46 13.55 -11.75
C THR A 61 2.51 12.58 -11.24
N LEU A 62 2.28 12.04 -10.04
CA LEU A 62 3.07 10.93 -9.49
C LEU A 62 2.47 9.61 -9.98
N TYR A 63 3.28 8.78 -10.62
CA TYR A 63 3.02 7.39 -10.92
C TYR A 63 3.81 6.52 -9.96
N LYS A 64 3.15 5.53 -9.36
CA LYS A 64 3.73 4.69 -8.33
C LYS A 64 3.40 3.22 -8.59
N ILE A 65 4.43 2.39 -8.49
CA ILE A 65 4.29 0.94 -8.38
C ILE A 65 4.74 0.55 -6.98
N LYS A 66 3.85 -0.03 -6.19
CA LYS A 66 4.10 -0.36 -4.79
C LYS A 66 3.92 -1.86 -4.56
N TYR A 67 4.86 -2.43 -3.83
CA TYR A 67 4.75 -3.72 -3.19
C TYR A 67 4.69 -3.51 -1.68
N PHE A 68 3.72 -4.09 -0.99
CA PHE A 68 3.77 -4.13 0.47
C PHE A 68 3.25 -5.42 1.06
N GLN A 69 3.85 -5.80 2.18
CA GLN A 69 3.57 -7.01 2.92
C GLN A 69 3.06 -6.63 4.31
N THR A 70 1.95 -7.25 4.75
CA THR A 70 1.43 -7.08 6.10
C THR A 70 1.61 -8.37 6.89
N LEU A 71 2.08 -8.26 8.12
CA LEU A 71 2.18 -9.36 9.07
C LEU A 71 1.44 -9.01 10.35
N LYS A 72 0.51 -9.87 10.76
CA LYS A 72 -0.13 -9.71 12.08
C LYS A 72 0.93 -9.87 13.17
N PHE A 73 0.99 -8.92 14.11
CA PHE A 73 1.96 -8.98 15.20
C PHE A 73 1.50 -10.00 16.23
N ASP A 74 1.99 -11.22 16.11
CA ASP A 74 1.50 -12.38 16.87
C ASP A 74 2.64 -13.41 17.03
N LEU A 75 3.64 -13.09 17.89
CA LEU A 75 4.87 -13.90 18.08
C LEU A 75 4.59 -15.34 18.51
N PHE A 76 3.55 -15.53 19.32
CA PHE A 76 3.13 -16.83 19.86
C PHE A 76 1.69 -17.15 19.45
N GLY A 77 1.27 -16.56 18.33
CA GLY A 77 -0.11 -16.61 17.87
C GLY A 77 -0.57 -17.93 17.34
N PRO A 78 -1.89 -18.12 17.22
CA PRO A 78 -2.42 -19.35 16.71
C PRO A 78 -2.07 -19.52 15.24
N LEU A 79 -1.78 -20.75 14.84
CA LEU A 79 -1.44 -21.09 13.47
C LEU A 79 -2.71 -21.19 12.62
N PRO A 80 -2.68 -20.75 11.33
CA PRO A 80 -1.56 -20.09 10.66
C PRO A 80 -1.43 -18.60 11.00
N HIS A 81 -0.21 -18.06 10.88
CA HIS A 81 0.02 -16.62 10.92
C HIS A 81 -0.63 -15.93 9.71
N GLU A 82 -1.38 -14.88 9.96
CA GLU A 82 -1.99 -14.08 8.91
C GLU A 82 -0.94 -13.20 8.24
N ARG A 83 -0.87 -13.30 6.91
CA ARG A 83 0.04 -12.52 6.08
C ARG A 83 -0.66 -12.15 4.78
N THR A 84 -0.47 -10.92 4.34
CA THR A 84 -0.94 -10.47 3.03
C THR A 84 0.19 -9.79 2.27
N TYR A 85 0.04 -9.82 0.95
CA TYR A 85 0.96 -9.29 -0.03
C TYR A 85 0.14 -8.50 -1.04
N ASN A 86 0.63 -7.34 -1.40
CA ASN A 86 -0.09 -6.41 -2.25
C ASN A 86 0.84 -5.89 -3.33
N VAL A 87 0.33 -5.86 -4.55
CA VAL A 87 0.96 -5.18 -5.68
C VAL A 87 -0.02 -4.14 -6.19
N GLU A 88 0.42 -2.89 -6.24
CA GLU A 88 -0.44 -1.73 -6.45
C GLU A 88 0.16 -0.82 -7.52
N PHE A 89 -0.68 -0.38 -8.45
CA PHE A 89 -0.38 0.69 -9.39
C PHE A 89 -1.23 1.91 -9.02
N MET A 90 -0.58 3.03 -8.74
CA MET A 90 -1.23 4.25 -8.28
C MET A 90 -0.82 5.44 -9.11
N ALA A 91 -1.74 6.38 -9.25
CA ALA A 91 -1.49 7.69 -9.82
C ALA A 91 -2.02 8.77 -8.89
N GLY A 92 -1.33 9.90 -8.82
CA GLY A 92 -1.66 10.95 -7.87
C GLY A 92 -1.23 12.33 -8.30
N LYS A 93 -1.85 13.34 -7.70
CA LYS A 93 -1.47 14.75 -7.84
C LYS A 93 -0.95 15.26 -6.50
N GLY A 94 -0.08 16.26 -6.57
CA GLY A 94 0.56 16.78 -5.38
C GLY A 94 1.31 18.07 -5.62
N PHE A 95 1.85 18.58 -4.53
CA PHE A 95 2.66 19.79 -4.50
C PHE A 95 4.08 19.39 -4.12
N SER A 96 5.07 19.89 -4.87
CA SER A 96 6.49 19.64 -4.57
C SER A 96 7.22 20.96 -4.45
N GLY A 97 7.53 21.37 -3.23
CA GLY A 97 8.46 22.46 -2.94
C GLY A 97 9.92 21.99 -2.94
N LYS A 98 10.83 22.89 -2.53
CA LYS A 98 12.26 22.59 -2.39
C LYS A 98 12.53 21.58 -1.26
N PHE A 99 11.90 21.77 -0.10
CA PHE A 99 12.18 21.00 1.12
C PHE A 99 11.16 19.92 1.44
N ALA A 100 9.95 20.04 0.92
CA ALA A 100 8.85 19.11 1.20
C ALA A 100 7.99 18.89 -0.04
N GLN A 101 7.33 17.73 -0.11
CA GLN A 101 6.32 17.42 -1.10
C GLN A 101 5.18 16.62 -0.48
N VAL A 102 3.97 16.84 -0.98
CA VAL A 102 2.74 16.15 -0.55
C VAL A 102 2.03 15.61 -1.77
N TYR A 103 1.72 14.31 -1.80
CA TYR A 103 1.02 13.66 -2.89
C TYR A 103 -0.20 12.89 -2.40
N PHE A 104 -1.30 13.01 -3.14
CA PHE A 104 -2.53 12.24 -2.95
C PHE A 104 -2.65 11.27 -4.11
N CYS A 105 -2.58 9.97 -3.82
CA CYS A 105 -2.57 8.91 -4.81
C CYS A 105 -3.78 7.99 -4.63
N ALA A 106 -4.34 7.52 -5.73
CA ALA A 106 -5.32 6.45 -5.76
C ALA A 106 -4.96 5.49 -6.90
N GLY A 107 -5.40 4.25 -6.80
CA GLY A 107 -4.98 3.24 -7.77
C GLY A 107 -5.82 1.99 -7.80
N LEU A 108 -5.25 0.99 -8.47
CA LEU A 108 -5.75 -0.37 -8.52
C LEU A 108 -4.63 -1.31 -8.11
N GLY A 109 -4.99 -2.40 -7.46
CA GLY A 109 -4.03 -3.42 -7.08
C GLY A 109 -4.65 -4.78 -6.92
N ILE A 110 -3.81 -5.71 -6.50
CA ILE A 110 -4.18 -7.08 -6.16
C ILE A 110 -3.61 -7.37 -4.77
N VAL A 111 -4.49 -7.79 -3.87
CA VAL A 111 -4.12 -8.36 -2.57
C VAL A 111 -4.19 -9.87 -2.69
N TYR A 112 -3.17 -10.57 -2.19
CA TYR A 112 -3.23 -12.00 -1.97
C TYR A 112 -2.63 -12.35 -0.61
N GLY A 113 -3.07 -13.45 -0.02
CA GLY A 113 -2.57 -13.79 1.31
C GLY A 113 -3.22 -15.01 1.94
N ILE A 114 -2.88 -15.18 3.22
CA ILE A 114 -3.37 -16.23 4.09
C ILE A 114 -4.15 -15.58 5.24
N ILE A 115 -5.38 -16.01 5.43
CA ILE A 115 -6.24 -15.68 6.57
C ILE A 115 -6.60 -16.94 7.37
N ARG A 116 -6.91 -16.75 8.65
CA ARG A 116 -7.45 -17.81 9.50
C ARG A 116 -8.91 -18.10 9.10
N GLY A 117 -9.21 -19.37 8.89
CA GLY A 117 -10.55 -19.87 8.61
C GLY A 117 -11.26 -20.33 9.89
N LYS A 118 -11.92 -21.49 9.84
CA LYS A 118 -12.58 -22.04 11.03
C LYS A 118 -11.55 -22.56 12.05
N LEU A 119 -11.89 -22.52 13.34
CA LEU A 119 -11.13 -23.22 14.36
C LEU A 119 -11.25 -24.74 14.10
N LEU A 120 -10.11 -25.43 14.01
CA LEU A 120 -10.06 -26.88 13.76
C LEU A 120 -10.05 -27.65 15.07
N TYR A 121 -9.12 -27.33 15.96
CA TYR A 121 -8.98 -27.94 17.27
C TYR A 121 -8.21 -27.02 18.22
N VAL A 122 -8.22 -27.38 19.50
CA VAL A 122 -7.45 -26.74 20.57
C VAL A 122 -6.55 -27.82 21.17
N ASP A 123 -5.24 -27.62 21.14
CA ASP A 123 -4.28 -28.53 21.76
C ASP A 123 -4.50 -28.54 23.28
N PRO A 124 -4.73 -29.71 23.91
CA PRO A 124 -4.86 -29.80 25.36
C PRO A 124 -3.54 -29.56 26.12
N PHE A 125 -2.39 -29.67 25.46
CA PHE A 125 -1.07 -29.52 26.06
C PHE A 125 -0.16 -28.60 25.22
N PRO A 126 -0.53 -27.32 25.04
CA PRO A 126 0.32 -26.39 24.30
C PRO A 126 1.66 -26.20 25.01
N GLY A 127 2.73 -26.04 24.24
CA GLY A 127 4.00 -25.56 24.77
C GLY A 127 3.83 -24.20 25.47
N PHE A 128 4.73 -23.86 26.41
CA PHE A 128 4.66 -22.62 27.20
C PHE A 128 4.60 -21.32 26.36
N PHE A 129 5.03 -21.40 25.09
CA PHE A 129 5.07 -20.28 24.14
C PHE A 129 4.17 -20.49 22.92
N GLU A 130 3.20 -21.39 22.97
CA GLU A 130 2.33 -21.68 21.82
C GLU A 130 0.86 -21.39 22.15
N ASP A 131 0.15 -20.70 21.24
CA ASP A 131 -1.30 -20.63 21.33
C ASP A 131 -1.88 -22.01 20.96
N PRO A 132 -2.67 -22.65 21.84
CA PRO A 132 -3.23 -23.98 21.60
C PRO A 132 -4.21 -24.03 20.44
N LYS A 133 -4.67 -22.89 19.91
CA LYS A 133 -5.71 -22.86 18.87
C LYS A 133 -5.10 -23.08 17.49
N HIS A 134 -5.64 -24.06 16.78
CA HIS A 134 -5.29 -24.33 15.39
C HIS A 134 -6.45 -23.96 14.47
N TYR A 135 -6.20 -23.08 13.51
CA TYR A 135 -7.19 -22.62 12.54
C TYR A 135 -6.92 -23.20 11.16
N GLU A 136 -7.99 -23.29 10.37
CA GLU A 136 -7.92 -23.60 8.95
C GLU A 136 -7.14 -22.52 8.20
N ARG A 137 -6.26 -22.94 7.28
CA ARG A 137 -5.54 -22.02 6.40
C ARG A 137 -6.38 -21.70 5.17
N LYS A 138 -6.83 -20.45 5.03
CA LYS A 138 -7.53 -19.99 3.82
C LYS A 138 -6.67 -19.02 3.03
N THR A 139 -6.41 -19.36 1.77
CA THR A 139 -5.78 -18.45 0.82
C THR A 139 -6.83 -17.62 0.11
N PHE A 140 -6.51 -16.36 -0.19
CA PHE A 140 -7.38 -15.50 -0.97
C PHE A 140 -6.58 -14.66 -1.96
N VAL A 141 -7.28 -14.22 -3.00
CA VAL A 141 -6.87 -13.16 -3.92
C VAL A 141 -8.05 -12.21 -4.06
N SER A 142 -7.81 -10.91 -4.07
CA SER A 142 -8.85 -9.89 -4.18
C SER A 142 -8.32 -8.67 -4.92
N PRO A 143 -9.11 -8.07 -5.84
CA PRO A 143 -8.78 -6.75 -6.35
C PRO A 143 -8.82 -5.73 -5.21
N SER A 144 -7.94 -4.73 -5.27
CA SER A 144 -7.89 -3.62 -4.32
C SER A 144 -7.96 -2.26 -4.99
N ILE A 145 -8.47 -1.30 -4.22
CA ILE A 145 -8.44 0.13 -4.50
C ILE A 145 -7.61 0.79 -3.40
N PRO A 146 -6.29 0.94 -3.59
CA PRO A 146 -5.45 1.70 -2.69
C PRO A 146 -5.64 3.20 -2.82
N VAL A 147 -5.60 3.89 -1.68
CA VAL A 147 -5.53 5.34 -1.55
C VAL A 147 -4.40 5.69 -0.57
N GLU A 148 -3.59 6.68 -0.92
CA GLU A 148 -2.42 7.10 -0.14
C GLU A 148 -2.27 8.61 -0.09
N ILE A 149 -1.82 9.10 1.06
CA ILE A 149 -1.30 10.45 1.25
C ILE A 149 0.16 10.32 1.68
N ASP A 150 1.06 10.81 0.84
CA ASP A 150 2.49 10.83 1.14
C ASP A 150 2.94 12.24 1.47
N ILE A 151 3.65 12.40 2.59
CA ILE A 151 4.33 13.62 3.00
C ILE A 151 5.82 13.30 3.03
N THR A 152 6.58 13.85 2.08
CA THR A 152 8.03 13.59 1.96
C THR A 152 8.83 14.83 2.30
N LEU A 153 9.74 14.70 3.26
CA LEU A 153 10.78 15.67 3.56
C LEU A 153 12.04 15.35 2.76
N LYS A 154 12.68 16.39 2.21
CA LYS A 154 13.84 16.26 1.31
C LYS A 154 15.06 16.95 1.94
N PRO A 155 15.75 16.30 2.90
CA PRO A 155 16.93 16.88 3.54
C PRO A 155 18.06 17.14 2.53
N VAL A 156 18.20 16.27 1.52
CA VAL A 156 19.14 16.43 0.40
C VAL A 156 18.44 16.06 -0.91
N MET A 157 19.03 16.43 -2.06
CA MET A 157 18.43 16.20 -3.38
C MET A 157 18.16 14.72 -3.69
N VAL A 158 18.94 13.84 -3.06
CA VAL A 158 18.95 12.39 -3.34
C VAL A 158 18.22 11.53 -2.31
N LEU A 159 17.84 12.10 -1.17
CA LEU A 159 17.27 11.37 -0.03
C LEU A 159 15.95 12.00 0.39
N GLY A 160 14.93 11.17 0.57
CA GLY A 160 13.62 11.55 1.08
C GLY A 160 13.27 10.75 2.33
N ILE A 161 12.57 11.40 3.27
CA ILE A 161 11.91 10.72 4.39
C ILE A 161 10.42 10.94 4.20
N THR A 162 9.67 9.87 3.99
CA THR A 162 8.24 9.91 3.66
C THR A 162 7.40 9.34 4.78
N GLY A 163 6.53 10.16 5.36
CA GLY A 163 5.39 9.67 6.14
C GLY A 163 4.21 9.38 5.21
N THR A 164 3.61 8.20 5.35
CA THR A 164 2.48 7.77 4.52
C THR A 164 1.28 7.47 5.41
N LEU A 165 0.11 8.00 5.03
CA LEU A 165 -1.20 7.55 5.49
C LEU A 165 -1.85 6.80 4.34
N TYR A 166 -2.37 5.60 4.57
CA TYR A 166 -2.97 4.82 3.50
C TYR A 166 -4.24 4.09 3.90
N GLY A 167 -5.04 3.76 2.91
CA GLY A 167 -6.16 2.82 2.96
C GLY A 167 -6.15 1.93 1.74
N ASN A 168 -6.43 0.64 1.92
CA ASN A 168 -6.62 -0.31 0.84
C ASN A 168 -8.01 -0.92 1.01
N LEU A 169 -8.90 -0.55 0.09
CA LEU A 169 -10.25 -1.10 0.01
C LEU A 169 -10.20 -2.37 -0.83
N ASN A 170 -10.48 -3.52 -0.21
CA ASN A 170 -10.65 -4.78 -0.91
C ASN A 170 -11.74 -5.62 -0.25
N PHE A 171 -12.34 -6.54 -1.01
CA PHE A 171 -13.54 -7.29 -0.58
C PHE A 171 -13.27 -8.34 0.52
N LYS A 172 -12.01 -8.67 0.78
CA LYS A 172 -11.64 -9.73 1.72
C LYS A 172 -11.18 -9.18 3.06
N ARG A 173 -10.42 -8.10 3.04
CA ARG A 173 -9.76 -7.52 4.21
C ARG A 173 -9.40 -6.06 3.95
N PRO A 174 -10.34 -5.11 4.11
CA PRO A 174 -10.02 -3.69 4.10
C PRO A 174 -8.99 -3.37 5.18
N MET A 175 -8.01 -2.53 4.83
CA MET A 175 -6.91 -2.15 5.71
C MET A 175 -6.65 -0.65 5.62
N CYS A 176 -6.20 -0.06 6.71
CA CYS A 176 -5.65 1.29 6.72
C CYS A 176 -4.42 1.31 7.62
N GLY A 177 -3.53 2.27 7.44
CA GLY A 177 -2.31 2.29 8.22
C GLY A 177 -1.51 3.56 8.04
N VAL A 178 -0.41 3.57 8.78
CA VAL A 178 0.59 4.64 8.71
C VAL A 178 1.96 4.01 8.58
N GLY A 179 2.82 4.62 7.76
CA GLY A 179 4.14 4.10 7.48
C GLY A 179 5.19 5.20 7.38
N LEU A 180 6.43 4.82 7.64
CA LEU A 180 7.60 5.65 7.42
C LEU A 180 8.48 4.97 6.36
N LYS A 181 8.90 5.76 5.36
CA LYS A 181 9.73 5.29 4.25
C LYS A 181 10.96 6.16 4.09
N ILE A 182 12.03 5.56 3.62
CA ILE A 182 13.23 6.24 3.17
C ILE A 182 13.31 6.09 1.65
N GLY A 183 13.43 7.22 0.97
CA GLY A 183 13.49 7.32 -0.48
C GLY A 183 14.87 7.67 -0.97
N ILE A 184 15.36 6.99 -2.02
CA ILE A 184 16.61 7.33 -2.71
C ILE A 184 16.32 7.55 -4.20
N GLY A 185 16.78 8.68 -4.75
CA GLY A 185 16.64 9.00 -6.16
C GLY A 185 16.62 10.50 -6.43
N ASN A 186 16.23 10.91 -7.64
CA ASN A 186 16.12 12.32 -8.00
C ASN A 186 14.79 12.93 -7.48
N LEU A 187 14.83 13.59 -6.32
CA LEU A 187 13.65 14.13 -5.62
C LEU A 187 13.47 15.66 -5.80
N VAL A 188 14.53 16.34 -6.23
CA VAL A 188 14.61 17.80 -6.32
C VAL A 188 15.06 18.18 -7.72
N LYS A 189 14.43 19.22 -8.26
CA LYS A 189 14.94 19.96 -9.41
C LYS A 189 15.62 21.21 -8.89
#